data_AF-A0AA88P0G8-F1
#
_entry.id   AF-A0AA88P0G8-F1
#
_cell.length_a   1.000
_cell.length_b   1.000
_cell.length_c   1.000
_cell.angle_alpha   90.00
_cell.angle_beta   90.00
_cell.angle_gamma   90.00
#
_symmetry.space_group_name_H-M   'P 1'
#
loop_
_entity.id
_entity.type
_entity.pdbx_description
1 polymer ?
#
loop_
_entity_poly.entity_id
_entity_poly.type
_entity_poly.pdbx_seq_one_letter_code
_entity_poly.pdbx_strand_id
1 'polypeptide(L)'
;MELYENCEDVRGCEFVVWRIDHADDWRRARGLNRATYFERGGVEHFLPAAMDSLELKDLFTVAQFIKARCDHGLKAGEPKNIKNYVFFEVEILDPKTRTQLCYLDKVDPSATVGEIKTLLHRLYPKWYPARQALKLHPEGKALKDDDVLEDLPVGTTATMFLQDLGPQLGWTMVFLSESIGPLFIYLLFYYRLPFIYSHEYDYTQSSHAVVRLACVCHTLHYVKRLAETIFIHRFSHGTLPLHTIALNCLYYWGFAAWLAYYINHPLYTTPMYGKIQIYTSLFTFLVCECGNFSIHLALNRLSCNGSRPMQIPYPSKNPFTWLFFFVSCPNYTYELGSWISLTVMTQCVPGSHTLSHTFSHTFSHMRISAVNNPVFSLSFLSSVAVFTLIAFVQMTIWARGKHKTYIQEFREYPELRSAIIPLFL
;
A
#
# COMPACT_ATOMS: atom_id res chain seq x y z
N MET A 1 -28.14 -0.24 -31.34
CA MET A 1 -28.17 0.31 -29.97
C MET A 1 -28.01 -0.88 -29.03
N GLU A 2 -26.81 -1.43 -28.85
CA GLU A 2 -25.69 -0.88 -28.03
C GLU A 2 -26.16 -0.66 -26.59
N LEU A 3 -25.56 -1.22 -25.52
CA LEU A 3 -24.25 -1.81 -25.25
C LEU A 3 -24.32 -2.51 -23.87
N TYR A 4 -23.34 -3.38 -23.59
CA TYR A 4 -22.88 -3.89 -22.27
C TYR A 4 -23.46 -5.19 -21.70
N GLU A 5 -22.90 -6.31 -22.18
CA GLU A 5 -22.67 -7.54 -21.39
C GLU A 5 -21.17 -7.89 -21.47
N ASN A 6 -20.67 -8.54 -20.41
CA ASN A 6 -19.34 -9.15 -20.24
C ASN A 6 -18.16 -8.26 -19.81
N CYS A 7 -17.96 -8.20 -18.49
CA CYS A 7 -16.66 -8.05 -17.86
C CYS A 7 -16.65 -8.83 -16.53
N GLU A 8 -16.44 -10.14 -16.63
CA GLU A 8 -16.00 -10.97 -15.50
C GLU A 8 -14.48 -11.16 -15.58
N ASP A 9 -13.87 -11.35 -14.42
CA ASP A 9 -12.45 -11.67 -14.17
C ASP A 9 -11.46 -10.50 -14.01
N VAL A 10 -11.62 -9.82 -12.87
CA VAL A 10 -10.53 -9.10 -12.17
C VAL A 10 -10.23 -9.85 -10.87
N ARG A 11 -9.45 -10.95 -10.96
CA ARG A 11 -8.91 -11.67 -9.80
C ARG A 11 -7.40 -11.50 -9.70
N GLY A 12 -7.04 -10.38 -9.08
CA GLY A 12 -5.69 -10.07 -8.61
C GLY A 12 -5.72 -8.77 -7.83
N CYS A 13 -5.55 -8.86 -6.50
CA CYS A 13 -5.56 -7.75 -5.53
C CYS A 13 -6.95 -7.20 -5.18
N GLU A 14 -7.68 -7.92 -4.32
CA GLU A 14 -8.82 -7.39 -3.56
C GLU A 14 -8.35 -6.31 -2.58
N PHE A 15 -8.50 -5.05 -2.94
CA PHE A 15 -8.74 -3.93 -2.02
C PHE A 15 -9.48 -2.81 -2.75
N VAL A 16 -10.81 -2.92 -2.83
CA VAL A 16 -11.70 -1.75 -2.91
C VAL A 16 -12.99 -2.12 -2.19
N VAL A 17 -13.30 -1.33 -1.17
CA VAL A 17 -14.61 -0.98 -0.62
C VAL A 17 -15.81 -1.72 -1.28
N TRP A 18 -16.43 -2.61 -0.50
CA TRP A 18 -17.67 -3.38 -0.75
C TRP A 18 -17.69 -4.42 -1.89
N ARG A 19 -17.52 -5.70 -1.52
CA ARG A 19 -18.47 -6.76 -1.90
C ARG A 19 -18.40 -7.92 -0.91
N ILE A 20 -19.44 -8.06 -0.09
CA ILE A 20 -19.81 -9.34 0.53
C ILE A 20 -20.35 -10.17 -0.62
N ASP A 21 -19.69 -11.28 -0.97
CA ASP A 21 -20.40 -12.53 -1.28
C ASP A 21 -19.49 -13.71 -1.65
N HIS A 22 -19.77 -14.83 -0.97
CA HIS A 22 -19.61 -16.24 -1.36
C HIS A 22 -18.24 -16.91 -1.23
N ALA A 23 -18.13 -17.63 -0.11
CA ALA A 23 -17.25 -18.77 0.09
C ALA A 23 -17.79 -19.96 -0.71
N ASP A 24 -17.05 -20.42 -1.73
CA ASP A 24 -16.96 -21.83 -2.15
C ASP A 24 -16.18 -21.93 -3.47
N ASP A 25 -14.86 -22.18 -3.43
CA ASP A 25 -14.19 -22.90 -4.54
C ASP A 25 -12.79 -23.51 -4.22
N TRP A 26 -12.51 -23.86 -2.96
CA TRP A 26 -11.16 -24.26 -2.54
C TRP A 26 -10.85 -25.78 -2.62
N ARG A 27 -11.65 -26.58 -3.34
CA ARG A 27 -11.53 -28.05 -3.29
C ARG A 27 -10.68 -28.71 -4.39
N ARG A 28 -9.98 -27.98 -5.28
CA ARG A 28 -9.17 -28.59 -6.36
C ARG A 28 -7.80 -27.94 -6.56
N ALA A 29 -6.86 -28.24 -5.65
CA ALA A 29 -5.42 -28.23 -5.96
C ALA A 29 -4.66 -28.97 -4.84
N ARG A 30 -4.66 -30.31 -4.88
CA ARG A 30 -3.66 -31.14 -4.21
C ARG A 30 -2.82 -31.80 -5.29
N GLY A 31 -1.51 -31.61 -5.26
CA GLY A 31 -0.57 -32.39 -6.07
C GLY A 31 0.85 -31.80 -6.05
N LEU A 32 1.72 -32.44 -5.26
CA LEU A 32 3.14 -32.80 -5.48
C LEU A 32 4.07 -31.77 -6.19
N ASN A 33 5.32 -31.49 -5.78
CA ASN A 33 6.33 -32.36 -5.19
C ASN A 33 7.44 -31.59 -4.44
N ARG A 34 8.08 -32.33 -3.53
CA ARG A 34 9.27 -32.00 -2.74
C ARG A 34 10.52 -32.43 -3.53
N ALA A 35 11.57 -31.62 -3.56
CA ALA A 35 12.93 -32.08 -3.90
C ALA A 35 13.98 -31.29 -3.09
N THR A 36 15.01 -32.01 -2.67
CA THR A 36 16.07 -31.66 -1.70
C THR A 36 17.45 -31.93 -2.32
N TYR A 37 18.48 -31.26 -1.77
CA TYR A 37 19.94 -31.43 -1.97
C TYR A 37 20.53 -30.73 -3.23
N PHE A 38 21.76 -30.17 -3.28
CA PHE A 38 23.07 -30.62 -2.73
C PHE A 38 24.06 -29.46 -2.41
N GLU A 39 25.04 -29.88 -1.59
CA GLU A 39 26.31 -29.38 -1.05
C GLU A 39 27.09 -28.16 -1.59
N ARG A 40 27.83 -27.60 -0.62
CA ARG A 40 28.88 -26.59 -0.67
C ARG A 40 30.22 -27.25 -1.03
N GLY A 41 30.77 -26.94 -2.19
CA GLY A 41 32.17 -27.22 -2.54
C GLY A 41 32.95 -25.91 -2.60
N GLY A 42 33.96 -25.77 -1.74
CA GLY A 42 34.88 -24.63 -1.73
C GLY A 42 35.90 -24.73 -2.87
N VAL A 43 36.39 -23.57 -3.33
CA VAL A 43 37.62 -23.47 -4.11
C VAL A 43 38.41 -22.25 -3.64
N GLU A 44 39.67 -22.53 -3.35
CA GLU A 44 40.67 -21.68 -2.74
C GLU A 44 41.23 -20.58 -3.66
N HIS A 45 41.80 -19.58 -3.01
CA HIS A 45 42.62 -18.50 -3.55
C HIS A 45 43.83 -18.99 -4.36
N PHE A 46 44.02 -18.41 -5.55
CA PHE A 46 45.35 -18.22 -6.15
C PHE A 46 45.40 -16.86 -6.88
N LEU A 47 46.07 -15.88 -6.26
CA LEU A 47 46.47 -14.62 -6.88
C LEU A 47 48.01 -14.58 -6.89
N PRO A 48 48.68 -14.41 -8.05
CA PRO A 48 50.13 -14.22 -8.08
C PRO A 48 50.52 -12.83 -7.59
N ALA A 49 51.56 -12.78 -6.76
CA ALA A 49 52.19 -11.58 -6.25
C ALA A 49 52.98 -10.85 -7.35
N ALA A 50 52.32 -9.90 -8.02
CA ALA A 50 52.93 -8.71 -8.63
C ALA A 50 51.80 -7.91 -9.26
N MET A 51 51.39 -6.81 -8.63
CA MET A 51 50.77 -5.61 -9.23
C MET A 51 50.19 -4.74 -8.10
N ASP A 52 51.07 -4.28 -7.20
CA ASP A 52 50.74 -3.12 -6.38
C ASP A 52 50.79 -1.89 -7.28
N SER A 53 49.70 -1.11 -7.25
CA SER A 53 49.48 0.19 -7.90
C SER A 53 49.12 0.21 -9.40
N LEU A 54 47.86 -0.13 -9.71
CA LEU A 54 47.13 0.52 -10.80
C LEU A 54 45.65 0.62 -10.44
N GLU A 55 45.19 1.84 -10.13
CA GLU A 55 43.76 2.10 -9.91
C GLU A 55 43.00 1.98 -11.25
N LEU A 56 42.16 0.96 -11.38
CA LEU A 56 41.17 0.80 -12.46
C LEU A 56 39.98 1.75 -12.22
N LYS A 57 40.17 3.06 -12.37
CA LYS A 57 39.06 4.04 -12.34
C LYS A 57 38.70 4.61 -13.70
N ASP A 58 39.60 4.53 -14.68
CA ASP A 58 39.37 5.08 -16.01
C ASP A 58 39.22 4.00 -17.08
N LEU A 59 38.05 4.02 -17.75
CA LEU A 59 37.70 3.18 -18.90
C LEU A 59 38.78 3.22 -20.01
N PHE A 60 39.49 4.34 -20.09
CA PHE A 60 40.55 4.59 -21.05
C PHE A 60 41.80 3.75 -20.78
N THR A 61 42.17 3.58 -19.50
CA THR A 61 43.32 2.75 -19.08
C THR A 61 43.04 1.27 -19.34
N VAL A 62 41.78 0.84 -19.13
CA VAL A 62 41.33 -0.51 -19.46
C VAL A 62 41.38 -0.76 -20.98
N ALA A 63 40.92 0.20 -21.78
CA ALA A 63 40.96 0.11 -23.24
C ALA A 63 42.40 0.03 -23.79
N GLN A 64 43.33 0.81 -23.23
CA GLN A 64 44.74 0.75 -23.62
C GLN A 64 45.42 -0.56 -23.19
N PHE A 65 45.08 -1.08 -22.00
CA PHE A 65 45.56 -2.37 -21.54
C PHE A 65 45.09 -3.53 -22.43
N ILE A 66 43.82 -3.50 -22.86
CA ILE A 66 43.25 -4.49 -23.79
C ILE A 66 43.94 -4.38 -25.16
N LYS A 67 44.14 -3.16 -25.68
CA LYS A 67 44.82 -2.94 -26.96
C LYS A 67 46.26 -3.46 -26.95
N ALA A 68 47.03 -3.15 -25.89
CA ALA A 68 48.40 -3.63 -25.74
C ALA A 68 48.48 -5.17 -25.63
N ARG A 69 47.49 -5.82 -25.00
CA ARG A 69 47.41 -7.28 -24.94
C ARG A 69 47.10 -7.92 -26.29
N CYS A 70 46.26 -7.31 -27.11
CA CYS A 70 45.96 -7.80 -28.46
C CYS A 70 47.17 -7.69 -29.42
N ASP A 71 47.94 -6.61 -29.32
CA ASP A 71 49.15 -6.40 -30.16
C ASP A 71 50.28 -7.41 -29.85
N HIS A 72 50.32 -7.96 -28.63
CA HIS A 72 51.27 -9.01 -28.21
C HIS A 72 50.82 -10.46 -28.56
N GLY A 73 49.83 -10.62 -29.44
CA GLY A 73 49.46 -11.94 -29.99
C GLY A 73 48.59 -12.81 -29.08
N LEU A 74 48.04 -12.26 -28.00
CA LEU A 74 46.93 -12.89 -27.27
C LEU A 74 45.67 -12.78 -28.14
N LYS A 75 45.41 -13.84 -28.91
CA LYS A 75 44.08 -14.06 -29.49
C LYS A 75 43.11 -14.31 -28.32
N ALA A 76 41.95 -13.66 -28.36
CA ALA A 76 40.85 -14.05 -27.47
C ALA A 76 40.69 -15.57 -27.58
N GLY A 77 40.76 -16.28 -26.45
CA GLY A 77 40.54 -17.72 -26.46
C GLY A 77 39.20 -17.98 -27.13
N GLU A 78 39.18 -18.93 -28.07
CA GLU A 78 37.90 -19.38 -28.65
C GLU A 78 36.92 -19.64 -27.49
N PRO A 79 35.67 -19.16 -27.59
CA PRO A 79 34.70 -19.31 -26.52
C PRO A 79 34.52 -20.80 -26.23
N LYS A 80 35.15 -21.27 -25.14
CA LYS A 80 34.91 -22.61 -24.61
C LYS A 80 33.46 -22.63 -24.12
N ASN A 81 32.62 -23.37 -24.85
CA ASN A 81 31.15 -23.40 -24.82
C ASN A 81 30.44 -22.22 -25.52
N ILE A 82 30.28 -22.33 -26.85
CA ILE A 82 29.06 -21.85 -27.48
C ILE A 82 27.93 -22.78 -26.99
N LYS A 83 27.28 -22.44 -25.87
CA LYS A 83 25.94 -22.97 -25.64
C LYS A 83 25.10 -22.47 -26.81
N ASN A 84 24.60 -23.37 -27.66
CA ASN A 84 23.58 -23.01 -28.64
C ASN A 84 22.35 -22.55 -27.84
N TYR A 85 22.24 -21.24 -27.57
CA TYR A 85 21.05 -20.69 -26.94
C TYR A 85 19.92 -20.80 -27.96
N VAL A 86 18.98 -21.71 -27.70
CA VAL A 86 17.72 -21.77 -28.44
C VAL A 86 16.91 -20.57 -27.98
N PHE A 87 16.75 -19.57 -28.85
CA PHE A 87 15.89 -18.43 -28.57
C PHE A 87 14.42 -18.82 -28.71
N PHE A 88 13.57 -18.15 -27.94
CA PHE A 88 12.13 -18.26 -28.07
C PHE A 88 11.61 -17.15 -28.97
N GLU A 89 10.58 -17.48 -29.72
CA GLU A 89 9.78 -16.52 -30.48
C GLU A 89 8.56 -16.14 -29.66
N VAL A 90 8.32 -14.85 -29.43
CA VAL A 90 7.16 -14.38 -28.67
C VAL A 90 6.25 -13.57 -29.58
N GLU A 91 5.05 -14.07 -29.81
CA GLU A 91 4.00 -13.40 -30.57
C GLU A 91 2.99 -12.75 -29.61
N ILE A 92 2.76 -11.45 -29.75
CA ILE A 92 1.83 -10.71 -28.91
C ILE A 92 0.63 -10.29 -29.76
N LEU A 93 -0.56 -10.75 -29.36
CA LEU A 93 -1.82 -10.57 -30.07
C LEU A 93 -2.81 -9.70 -29.29
N ASP A 94 -3.76 -9.10 -30.02
CA ASP A 94 -4.96 -8.50 -29.41
C ASP A 94 -5.93 -9.61 -28.97
N PRO A 95 -6.47 -9.57 -27.74
CA PRO A 95 -7.34 -10.62 -27.21
C PRO A 95 -8.67 -10.75 -27.97
N LYS A 96 -9.18 -9.69 -28.59
CA LYS A 96 -10.49 -9.67 -29.26
C LYS A 96 -10.36 -9.98 -30.74
N THR A 97 -9.47 -9.29 -31.44
CA THR A 97 -9.33 -9.38 -32.91
C THR A 97 -8.33 -10.46 -33.33
N ARG A 98 -7.50 -10.95 -32.39
CA ARG A 98 -6.34 -11.83 -32.66
C ARG A 98 -5.35 -11.24 -33.66
N THR A 99 -5.38 -9.93 -33.86
CA THR A 99 -4.41 -9.25 -34.72
C THR A 99 -3.06 -9.24 -34.03
N GLN A 100 -2.00 -9.52 -34.78
CA GLN A 100 -0.63 -9.46 -34.30
C GLN A 100 -0.24 -8.02 -33.99
N LEU A 101 0.05 -7.75 -32.72
CA LEU A 101 0.45 -6.43 -32.23
C LEU A 101 1.97 -6.28 -32.24
N CYS A 102 2.69 -7.35 -31.88
CA CYS A 102 4.15 -7.36 -31.82
C CYS A 102 4.68 -8.80 -32.00
N TYR A 103 5.90 -8.93 -32.52
CA TYR A 103 6.61 -10.18 -32.62
C TYR A 103 8.07 -9.97 -32.22
N LEU A 104 8.55 -10.83 -31.33
CA LEU A 104 9.91 -10.83 -30.81
C LEU A 104 10.57 -12.13 -31.25
N ASP A 105 11.55 -12.04 -32.15
CA ASP A 105 12.20 -13.19 -32.80
C ASP A 105 13.27 -13.86 -31.92
N LYS A 106 13.84 -13.11 -30.98
CA LYS A 106 14.99 -13.56 -30.16
C LYS A 106 14.82 -13.20 -28.69
N VAL A 107 13.97 -13.93 -27.99
CA VAL A 107 13.80 -13.81 -26.54
C VAL A 107 14.58 -14.92 -25.84
N ASP A 108 15.34 -14.56 -24.80
CA ASP A 108 16.05 -15.54 -23.98
C ASP A 108 15.04 -16.44 -23.23
N PRO A 109 15.21 -17.77 -23.19
CA PRO A 109 14.32 -18.66 -22.43
C PRO A 109 14.20 -18.29 -20.94
N SER A 110 15.27 -17.77 -20.36
CA SER A 110 15.32 -17.33 -18.96
C SER A 110 14.76 -15.91 -18.75
N ALA A 111 14.29 -15.25 -19.81
CA ALA A 111 13.70 -13.93 -19.72
C ALA A 111 12.39 -13.99 -18.93
N THR A 112 12.22 -12.99 -18.07
CA THR A 112 11.00 -12.80 -17.28
C THR A 112 9.93 -12.10 -18.10
N VAL A 113 8.66 -12.29 -17.72
CA VAL A 113 7.54 -11.55 -18.32
C VAL A 113 7.73 -10.03 -18.18
N GLY A 114 8.34 -9.54 -17.09
CA GLY A 114 8.68 -8.13 -16.92
C GLY A 114 9.69 -7.61 -17.96
N GLU A 115 10.67 -8.43 -18.34
CA GLU A 115 11.62 -8.11 -19.42
C GLU A 115 10.93 -8.09 -20.78
N ILE A 116 10.04 -9.05 -21.05
CA ILE A 116 9.23 -9.08 -22.28
C ILE A 116 8.38 -7.81 -22.38
N LYS A 117 7.72 -7.38 -21.30
CA LYS A 117 6.97 -6.11 -21.26
C LYS A 117 7.85 -4.90 -21.55
N THR A 118 9.09 -4.93 -21.06
CA THR A 118 10.08 -3.87 -21.31
C THR A 118 10.51 -3.85 -22.78
N LEU A 119 10.71 -5.02 -23.40
CA LEU A 119 10.97 -5.13 -24.84
C LEU A 119 9.80 -4.58 -25.67
N LEU A 120 8.56 -4.94 -25.30
CA LEU A 120 7.36 -4.41 -25.97
C LEU A 120 7.29 -2.88 -25.86
N HIS A 121 7.59 -2.32 -24.69
CA HIS A 121 7.58 -0.87 -24.48
C HIS A 121 8.63 -0.16 -25.34
N ARG A 122 9.81 -0.75 -25.55
CA ARG A 122 10.85 -0.19 -26.43
C ARG A 122 10.37 -0.07 -27.87
N LEU A 123 9.59 -1.04 -28.35
CA LEU A 123 9.01 -1.02 -29.70
C LEU A 123 7.77 -0.13 -29.79
N TYR A 124 6.95 -0.11 -28.74
CA TYR A 124 5.70 0.65 -28.68
C TYR A 124 5.63 1.50 -27.39
N PRO A 125 6.18 2.73 -27.42
CA PRO A 125 6.30 3.58 -26.23
C PRO A 125 4.97 3.90 -25.53
N LYS A 126 3.84 3.83 -26.24
CA LYS A 126 2.50 4.03 -25.67
C LYS A 126 2.19 3.05 -24.52
N TRP A 127 2.60 1.80 -24.67
CA TRP A 127 2.36 0.73 -23.71
C TRP A 127 3.56 0.60 -22.78
N TYR A 128 3.64 1.44 -21.74
CA TYR A 128 4.65 1.23 -20.70
C TYR A 128 4.34 -0.02 -19.87
N PRO A 129 5.35 -0.68 -19.26
CA PRO A 129 5.21 -2.02 -18.70
C PRO A 129 4.04 -2.20 -17.72
N ALA A 130 3.82 -1.25 -16.83
CA ALA A 130 2.72 -1.31 -15.86
C ALA A 130 1.30 -1.26 -16.48
N ARG A 131 1.11 -0.75 -17.71
CA ARG A 131 -0.21 -0.84 -18.39
C ARG A 131 -0.45 -2.22 -19.01
N GLN A 132 0.60 -3.01 -19.17
CA GLN A 132 0.55 -4.26 -19.92
C GLN A 132 0.15 -5.42 -19.00
N ALA A 133 -0.99 -6.05 -19.29
CA ALA A 133 -1.32 -7.38 -18.79
C ALA A 133 -1.12 -8.40 -19.92
N LEU A 134 -0.08 -9.24 -19.79
CA LEU A 134 0.17 -10.34 -20.72
C LEU A 134 -0.51 -11.61 -20.20
N LYS A 135 -1.24 -12.31 -21.07
CA LYS A 135 -1.97 -13.54 -20.76
C LYS A 135 -1.63 -14.63 -21.77
N LEU A 136 -1.60 -15.90 -21.37
CA LEU A 136 -1.44 -17.02 -22.30
C LEU A 136 -2.76 -17.36 -23.05
N HIS A 137 -3.89 -16.99 -22.46
CA HIS A 137 -5.21 -17.14 -23.06
C HIS A 137 -6.01 -15.84 -22.92
N PRO A 138 -6.91 -15.49 -23.85
CA PRO A 138 -7.68 -14.24 -23.78
C PRO A 138 -8.45 -14.09 -22.46
N GLU A 139 -9.10 -15.18 -22.04
CA GLU A 139 -9.85 -15.29 -20.77
C GLU A 139 -9.01 -15.84 -19.61
N GLY A 140 -7.69 -15.95 -19.81
CA GLY A 140 -6.77 -16.46 -18.80
C GLY A 140 -6.35 -15.39 -17.80
N LYS A 141 -5.73 -15.83 -16.70
CA LYS A 141 -5.10 -14.93 -15.73
C LYS A 141 -3.87 -14.24 -16.33
N ALA A 142 -3.66 -12.98 -15.95
CA ALA A 142 -2.43 -12.27 -16.29
C ALA A 142 -1.21 -12.94 -15.64
N LEU A 143 -0.14 -13.05 -16.43
CA LEU A 143 1.17 -13.53 -16.00
C LEU A 143 1.82 -12.54 -15.04
N LYS A 144 2.56 -13.04 -14.05
CA LYS A 144 3.33 -12.22 -13.11
C LYS A 144 4.63 -11.77 -13.77
N ASP A 145 5.11 -10.60 -13.39
CA ASP A 145 6.35 -10.05 -13.95
C ASP A 145 7.58 -10.93 -13.69
N ASP A 146 7.58 -11.71 -12.59
CA ASP A 146 8.68 -12.62 -12.25
C ASP A 146 8.54 -14.02 -12.87
N ASP A 147 7.44 -14.31 -13.58
CA ASP A 147 7.29 -15.60 -14.26
C ASP A 147 8.34 -15.67 -15.38
N VAL A 148 9.07 -16.79 -15.45
CA VAL A 148 10.14 -17.04 -16.44
C VAL A 148 9.54 -17.71 -17.66
N LEU A 149 9.95 -17.28 -18.86
CA LEU A 149 9.36 -17.74 -20.13
C LEU A 149 9.43 -19.26 -20.30
N GLU A 150 10.57 -19.90 -19.98
CA GLU A 150 10.74 -21.36 -20.10
C GLU A 150 9.92 -22.18 -19.10
N ASP A 151 9.50 -21.58 -17.98
CA ASP A 151 8.66 -22.24 -16.96
C ASP A 151 7.16 -22.19 -17.32
N LEU A 152 6.80 -21.38 -18.32
CA LEU A 152 5.42 -21.28 -18.80
C LEU A 152 5.06 -22.50 -19.67
N PRO A 153 3.77 -22.88 -19.74
CA PRO A 153 3.32 -23.99 -20.59
C PRO A 153 3.29 -23.59 -22.08
N VAL A 154 4.44 -23.20 -22.63
CA VAL A 154 4.65 -22.73 -24.00
C VAL A 154 5.76 -23.54 -24.68
N GLY A 155 5.71 -23.65 -26.00
CA GLY A 155 6.80 -24.25 -26.79
C GLY A 155 7.90 -23.22 -27.08
N THR A 156 8.73 -23.48 -28.10
CA THR A 156 9.73 -22.51 -28.61
C THR A 156 9.10 -21.25 -29.18
N THR A 157 7.80 -21.29 -29.50
CA THR A 157 6.99 -20.14 -29.87
C THR A 157 5.91 -19.93 -28.80
N ALA A 158 5.92 -18.77 -28.16
CA ALA A 158 4.98 -18.37 -27.14
C ALA A 158 4.01 -17.32 -27.68
N THR A 159 2.73 -17.66 -27.75
CA THR A 159 1.68 -16.69 -28.08
C THR A 159 1.12 -16.09 -26.79
N MET A 160 1.15 -14.77 -26.69
CA MET A 160 0.65 -14.01 -25.55
C MET A 160 -0.40 -12.99 -26.03
N PHE A 161 -1.37 -12.68 -25.17
CA PHE A 161 -2.39 -11.67 -25.43
C PHE A 161 -2.14 -10.45 -24.57
N LEU A 162 -2.08 -9.27 -25.19
CA LEU A 162 -1.92 -8.00 -24.49
C LEU A 162 -3.27 -7.38 -24.17
N GLN A 163 -3.56 -7.24 -22.88
CA GLN A 163 -4.66 -6.41 -22.38
C GLN A 163 -4.11 -5.07 -21.87
N ASP A 164 -4.60 -3.97 -22.43
CA ASP A 164 -4.26 -2.62 -21.95
C ASP A 164 -5.11 -2.27 -20.72
N LEU A 165 -4.44 -2.12 -19.57
CA LEU A 165 -5.05 -1.75 -18.30
C LEU A 165 -5.30 -0.24 -18.16
N GLY A 166 -4.91 0.57 -19.14
CA GLY A 166 -4.95 2.03 -19.07
C GLY A 166 -3.89 2.60 -18.11
N PRO A 167 -3.98 3.89 -17.73
CA PRO A 167 -3.02 4.52 -16.83
C PRO A 167 -2.97 3.86 -15.44
N GLN A 168 -1.79 3.35 -15.09
CA GLN A 168 -1.48 2.67 -13.84
C GLN A 168 -0.39 3.42 -13.07
N LEU A 169 -0.50 3.46 -11.74
CA LEU A 169 0.55 3.98 -10.84
C LEU A 169 0.96 2.91 -9.83
N GLY A 170 2.26 2.89 -9.49
CA GLY A 170 2.79 1.99 -8.47
C GLY A 170 2.36 2.35 -7.06
N TRP A 171 2.33 1.35 -6.17
CA TRP A 171 1.86 1.48 -4.78
C TRP A 171 2.48 2.65 -4.00
N THR A 172 3.77 2.94 -4.18
CA THR A 172 4.41 4.09 -3.52
C THR A 172 3.67 5.40 -3.84
N MET A 173 3.33 5.63 -5.10
CA MET A 173 2.63 6.85 -5.53
C MET A 173 1.18 6.87 -5.02
N VAL A 174 0.54 5.69 -4.92
CA VAL A 174 -0.79 5.55 -4.32
C VAL A 174 -0.78 6.04 -2.88
N PHE A 175 0.08 5.46 -2.03
CA PHE A 175 0.13 5.80 -0.61
C PHE A 175 0.60 7.24 -0.34
N LEU A 176 1.49 7.78 -1.17
CA LEU A 176 1.87 9.21 -1.11
C LEU A 176 0.67 10.12 -1.41
N SER A 177 -0.07 9.83 -2.48
CA SER A 177 -1.23 10.64 -2.89
C SER A 177 -2.37 10.55 -1.87
N GLU A 178 -2.59 9.37 -1.30
CA GLU A 178 -3.57 9.17 -0.22
C GLU A 178 -3.21 9.94 1.05
N SER A 179 -1.91 10.14 1.33
CA SER A 179 -1.43 10.76 2.57
C SER A 179 -1.18 12.27 2.47
N ILE A 180 -0.81 12.79 1.30
CA ILE A 180 -0.50 14.21 1.12
C ILE A 180 -1.75 15.10 1.22
N GLY A 181 -2.89 14.61 0.73
CA GLY A 181 -4.14 15.35 0.75
C GLY A 181 -4.68 15.62 2.14
N PRO A 182 -4.86 14.61 3.01
CA PRO A 182 -5.31 14.84 4.38
C PRO A 182 -4.44 15.85 5.12
N LEU A 183 -3.12 15.78 4.95
CA LEU A 183 -2.18 16.76 5.52
C LEU A 183 -2.51 18.18 5.04
N PHE A 184 -2.57 18.38 3.72
CA PHE A 184 -2.82 19.70 3.16
C PHE A 184 -4.21 20.22 3.53
N ILE A 185 -5.25 19.40 3.34
CA ILE A 185 -6.65 19.73 3.62
C ILE A 185 -6.82 20.13 5.08
N TYR A 186 -6.30 19.37 6.04
CA TYR A 186 -6.44 19.71 7.45
C TYR A 186 -5.86 21.11 7.74
N LEU A 187 -4.70 21.44 7.16
CA LEU A 187 -4.08 22.75 7.32
C LEU A 187 -4.95 23.88 6.72
N LEU A 188 -5.68 23.62 5.63
CA LEU A 188 -6.62 24.60 5.06
C LEU A 188 -7.73 24.99 6.07
N PHE A 189 -8.30 24.00 6.76
CA PHE A 189 -9.30 24.22 7.81
C PHE A 189 -8.70 24.84 9.06
N TYR A 190 -7.50 24.44 9.46
CA TYR A 190 -6.80 25.00 10.63
C TYR A 190 -6.50 26.50 10.47
N TYR A 191 -6.04 26.92 9.28
CA TYR A 191 -5.82 28.33 8.97
C TYR A 191 -7.11 29.08 8.59
N ARG A 192 -8.27 28.40 8.57
CA ARG A 192 -9.57 28.99 8.24
C ARG A 192 -9.52 29.84 6.98
N LEU A 193 -9.09 29.21 5.88
CA LEU A 193 -9.10 29.86 4.57
C LEU A 193 -10.51 30.38 4.22
N PRO A 194 -10.59 31.47 3.42
CA PRO A 194 -11.86 32.00 2.96
C PRO A 194 -12.74 30.92 2.33
N PHE A 195 -14.07 31.12 2.42
CA PHE A 195 -15.10 30.21 1.91
C PHE A 195 -15.33 28.92 2.73
N ILE A 196 -14.51 28.62 3.74
CA ILE A 196 -14.72 27.45 4.62
C ILE A 196 -15.71 27.74 5.75
N TYR A 197 -15.51 28.87 6.44
CA TYR A 197 -16.38 29.37 7.51
C TYR A 197 -16.93 30.74 7.11
N SER A 198 -17.75 31.36 7.97
CA SER A 198 -18.21 32.75 7.77
C SER A 198 -17.01 33.70 7.67
N HIS A 199 -17.12 34.71 6.80
CA HIS A 199 -16.04 35.67 6.51
C HIS A 199 -15.44 36.38 7.73
N GLU A 200 -16.18 36.50 8.83
CA GLU A 200 -15.70 37.05 10.10
C GLU A 200 -14.57 36.21 10.74
N TYR A 201 -14.41 34.96 10.33
CA TYR A 201 -13.40 34.03 10.84
C TYR A 201 -12.25 33.76 9.86
N ASP A 202 -12.22 34.42 8.70
CA ASP A 202 -11.18 34.24 7.70
C ASP A 202 -9.79 34.51 8.31
N TYR A 203 -8.88 33.54 8.20
CA TYR A 203 -7.51 33.58 8.76
C TYR A 203 -7.41 33.76 10.28
N THR A 204 -8.50 33.58 11.02
CA THR A 204 -8.47 33.62 12.48
C THR A 204 -7.91 32.32 13.07
N GLN A 205 -7.22 32.40 14.21
CA GLN A 205 -6.75 31.22 14.94
C GLN A 205 -7.63 30.94 16.14
N SER A 206 -7.86 29.66 16.43
CA SER A 206 -8.54 29.25 17.67
C SER A 206 -7.67 29.56 18.89
N SER A 207 -8.26 30.14 19.94
CA SER A 207 -7.59 30.39 21.22
C SER A 207 -7.38 29.09 22.03
N HIS A 208 -8.06 28.00 21.66
CA HIS A 208 -8.03 26.75 22.40
C HIS A 208 -6.79 25.92 22.06
N ALA A 209 -5.96 25.66 23.07
CA ALA A 209 -4.75 24.85 22.93
C ALA A 209 -5.00 23.45 22.34
N VAL A 210 -6.16 22.84 22.63
CA VAL A 210 -6.54 21.53 22.09
C VAL A 210 -6.63 21.51 20.57
N VAL A 211 -7.11 22.59 19.93
CA VAL A 211 -7.21 22.70 18.47
C VAL A 211 -5.81 22.74 17.85
N ARG A 212 -4.91 23.53 18.45
CA ARG A 212 -3.48 23.56 18.07
C ARG A 212 -2.82 22.20 18.23
N LEU A 213 -3.03 21.52 19.36
CA LEU A 213 -2.46 20.20 19.61
C LEU A 213 -3.02 19.14 18.64
N ALA A 214 -4.32 19.18 18.34
CA ALA A 214 -4.93 18.30 17.34
C ALA A 214 -4.33 18.51 15.94
N CYS A 215 -4.08 19.77 15.56
CA CYS A 215 -3.38 20.10 14.32
C CYS A 215 -1.95 19.53 14.28
N VAL A 216 -1.20 19.69 15.39
CA VAL A 216 0.15 19.12 15.52
C VAL A 216 0.10 17.59 15.42
N CYS A 217 -0.80 16.92 16.15
CA CYS A 217 -0.95 15.47 16.11
C CYS A 217 -1.29 14.97 14.68
N HIS A 218 -2.28 15.57 14.03
CA HIS A 218 -2.69 15.21 12.68
C HIS A 218 -1.54 15.43 11.67
N THR A 219 -0.87 16.57 11.75
CA THR A 219 0.29 16.90 10.90
C THR A 219 1.42 15.89 11.11
N LEU A 220 1.79 15.61 12.37
CA LEU A 220 2.83 14.65 12.69
C LEU A 220 2.50 13.24 12.16
N HIS A 221 1.27 12.78 12.33
CA HIS A 221 0.82 11.47 11.82
C HIS A 221 1.01 11.36 10.30
N TYR A 222 0.53 12.33 9.52
CA TYR A 222 0.64 12.27 8.06
C TYR A 222 2.05 12.54 7.54
N VAL A 223 2.83 13.42 8.20
CA VAL A 223 4.26 13.61 7.86
C VAL A 223 5.04 12.33 8.13
N LYS A 224 4.81 11.66 9.26
CA LYS A 224 5.38 10.36 9.57
C LYS A 224 4.98 9.33 8.52
N ARG A 225 3.69 9.24 8.15
CA ARG A 225 3.18 8.31 7.12
C ARG A 225 3.83 8.56 5.74
N LEU A 226 4.01 9.82 5.34
CA LEU A 226 4.74 10.19 4.13
C LEU A 226 6.21 9.75 4.21
N ALA A 227 6.90 10.05 5.31
CA ALA A 227 8.29 9.65 5.50
C ALA A 227 8.45 8.11 5.50
N GLU A 228 7.55 7.38 6.17
CA GLU A 228 7.52 5.93 6.18
C GLU A 228 7.31 5.37 4.76
N THR A 229 6.42 5.96 3.97
CA THR A 229 6.16 5.55 2.58
C THR A 229 7.40 5.72 1.70
N ILE A 230 8.16 6.79 1.90
CA ILE A 230 9.37 7.09 1.09
C ILE A 230 10.56 6.24 1.53
N PHE A 231 10.80 6.13 2.85
CA PHE A 231 12.06 5.62 3.38
C PHE A 231 11.97 4.21 4.00
N ILE A 232 10.78 3.77 4.43
CA ILE A 232 10.63 2.54 5.23
C ILE A 232 9.83 1.48 4.49
N HIS A 233 8.73 1.83 3.82
CA HIS A 233 7.90 0.85 3.15
C HIS A 233 8.60 0.33 1.88
N ARG A 234 8.56 -0.98 1.72
CA ARG A 234 8.98 -1.67 0.49
C ARG A 234 7.74 -2.31 -0.12
N PHE A 235 7.19 -1.65 -1.12
CA PHE A 235 6.01 -2.14 -1.81
C PHE A 235 6.40 -3.21 -2.84
N SER A 236 5.49 -4.13 -3.11
CA SER A 236 5.64 -5.14 -4.16
C SER A 236 5.48 -4.54 -5.56
N HIS A 237 5.87 -5.31 -6.58
CA HIS A 237 5.76 -4.96 -8.01
C HIS A 237 4.30 -5.03 -8.50
N GLY A 238 3.44 -4.16 -7.96
CA GLY A 238 2.04 -4.03 -8.35
C GLY A 238 1.66 -2.57 -8.60
N THR A 239 0.60 -2.39 -9.38
CA THR A 239 0.07 -1.08 -9.73
C THR A 239 -1.44 -1.04 -9.58
N LEU A 240 -2.00 0.17 -9.47
CA LEU A 240 -3.43 0.41 -9.37
C LEU A 240 -3.90 1.39 -10.47
N PRO A 241 -5.11 1.21 -11.03
CA PRO A 241 -5.66 2.12 -12.02
C PRO A 241 -5.85 3.53 -11.45
N LEU A 242 -5.57 4.56 -12.26
CA LEU A 242 -5.62 5.96 -11.84
C LEU A 242 -6.99 6.39 -11.27
N HIS A 243 -8.09 5.95 -11.89
CA HIS A 243 -9.44 6.27 -11.44
C HIS A 243 -9.71 5.73 -10.01
N THR A 244 -9.26 4.51 -9.72
CA THR A 244 -9.39 3.91 -8.39
C THR A 244 -8.60 4.70 -7.36
N ILE A 245 -7.38 5.15 -7.71
CA ILE A 245 -6.56 5.99 -6.84
C ILE A 245 -7.26 7.32 -6.56
N ALA A 246 -7.87 7.94 -7.58
CA ALA A 246 -8.62 9.18 -7.40
C ALA A 246 -9.80 9.01 -6.45
N LEU A 247 -10.56 7.91 -6.56
CA LEU A 247 -11.65 7.60 -5.62
C LEU A 247 -11.16 7.36 -4.20
N ASN A 248 -10.05 6.63 -4.02
CA ASN A 248 -9.43 6.45 -2.71
C ASN A 248 -8.98 7.79 -2.12
N CYS A 249 -8.33 8.64 -2.91
CA CYS A 249 -7.93 9.97 -2.47
C CYS A 249 -9.15 10.78 -2.03
N LEU A 250 -10.19 10.89 -2.88
CA LEU A 250 -11.42 11.59 -2.53
C LEU A 250 -12.04 11.08 -1.21
N TYR A 251 -12.02 9.76 -0.99
CA TYR A 251 -12.49 9.16 0.26
C TYR A 251 -11.68 9.66 1.47
N TYR A 252 -10.35 9.47 1.48
CA TYR A 252 -9.52 9.86 2.64
C TYR A 252 -9.47 11.38 2.84
N TRP A 253 -9.41 12.13 1.75
CA TRP A 253 -9.35 13.59 1.73
C TRP A 253 -10.66 14.17 2.26
N GLY A 254 -11.80 13.59 1.86
CA GLY A 254 -13.12 13.98 2.36
C GLY A 254 -13.28 13.71 3.86
N PHE A 255 -12.82 12.56 4.36
CA PHE A 255 -12.84 12.29 5.81
C PHE A 255 -11.91 13.22 6.60
N ALA A 256 -10.75 13.55 6.06
CA ALA A 256 -9.85 14.53 6.66
C ALA A 256 -10.50 15.93 6.71
N ALA A 257 -11.19 16.34 5.64
CA ALA A 257 -11.95 17.59 5.60
C ALA A 257 -13.08 17.59 6.64
N TRP A 258 -13.86 16.51 6.72
CA TRP A 258 -14.91 16.35 7.73
C TRP A 258 -14.34 16.52 9.13
N LEU A 259 -13.32 15.74 9.50
CA LEU A 259 -12.70 15.77 10.81
C LEU A 259 -12.11 17.16 11.13
N ALA A 260 -11.41 17.76 10.18
CA ALA A 260 -10.80 19.08 10.33
C ALA A 260 -11.85 20.18 10.49
N TYR A 261 -12.97 20.11 9.77
CA TYR A 261 -14.06 21.08 9.85
C TYR A 261 -14.58 21.23 11.28
N TYR A 262 -14.87 20.12 11.97
CA TYR A 262 -15.42 20.15 13.33
C TYR A 262 -14.39 20.57 14.39
N ILE A 263 -13.15 20.09 14.28
CA ILE A 263 -12.10 20.42 15.27
C ILE A 263 -11.71 21.90 15.19
N ASN A 264 -11.66 22.47 13.98
CA ASN A 264 -11.20 23.84 13.75
C ASN A 264 -12.35 24.86 13.72
N HIS A 265 -13.60 24.41 13.85
CA HIS A 265 -14.79 25.25 13.80
C HIS A 265 -14.69 26.42 14.78
N PRO A 266 -15.07 27.66 14.42
CA PRO A 266 -15.06 28.81 15.33
C PRO A 266 -15.83 28.61 16.63
N LEU A 267 -16.93 27.85 16.56
CA LEU A 267 -17.79 27.47 17.69
C LEU A 267 -17.32 26.21 18.43
N TYR A 268 -16.09 25.74 18.21
CA TYR A 268 -15.56 24.58 18.91
C TYR A 268 -15.50 24.84 20.43
N THR A 269 -16.02 23.90 21.21
CA THR A 269 -15.99 23.95 22.67
C THR A 269 -14.94 22.99 23.22
N THR A 270 -14.26 23.40 24.29
CA THR A 270 -13.21 22.58 24.91
C THR A 270 -13.78 21.30 25.53
N PRO A 271 -12.98 20.22 25.60
CA PRO A 271 -13.39 18.96 26.20
C PRO A 271 -13.84 19.09 27.66
N MET A 272 -14.78 18.22 28.07
CA MET A 272 -15.45 18.26 29.38
C MET A 272 -14.47 18.13 30.55
N TYR A 273 -13.48 17.25 30.44
CA TYR A 273 -12.50 17.01 31.52
C TYR A 273 -11.24 17.88 31.37
N GLY A 274 -11.25 18.88 30.49
CA GLY A 274 -10.23 19.90 30.39
C GLY A 274 -8.80 19.38 30.14
N LYS A 275 -7.81 19.99 30.80
CA LYS A 275 -6.37 19.77 30.54
C LYS A 275 -5.92 18.33 30.78
N ILE A 276 -6.43 17.65 31.81
CA ILE A 276 -6.00 16.28 32.13
C ILE A 276 -6.31 15.35 30.97
N GLN A 277 -7.53 15.41 30.42
CA GLN A 277 -7.93 14.63 29.26
C GLN A 277 -7.11 14.96 28.01
N ILE A 278 -6.83 16.23 27.77
CA ILE A 278 -6.03 16.66 26.62
C ILE A 278 -4.62 16.08 26.69
N TYR A 279 -3.92 16.26 27.82
CA TYR A 279 -2.52 15.84 27.95
C TYR A 279 -2.36 14.32 28.07
N THR A 280 -3.27 13.61 28.73
CA THR A 280 -3.23 12.13 28.75
C THR A 280 -3.49 11.56 27.36
N SER A 281 -4.44 12.12 26.62
CA SER A 281 -4.71 11.70 25.23
C SER A 281 -3.54 12.01 24.30
N LEU A 282 -2.90 13.18 24.45
CA LEU A 282 -1.70 13.53 23.70
C LEU A 282 -0.55 12.54 23.98
N PHE A 283 -0.33 12.19 25.24
CA PHE A 283 0.69 11.20 25.60
C PHE A 283 0.41 9.84 24.97
N THR A 284 -0.83 9.34 25.08
CA THR A 284 -1.25 8.07 24.47
C THR A 284 -1.09 8.11 22.95
N PHE A 285 -1.48 9.21 22.30
CA PHE A 285 -1.29 9.41 20.87
C PHE A 285 0.18 9.26 20.46
N LEU A 286 1.10 9.91 21.16
CA LEU A 286 2.54 9.83 20.86
C LEU A 286 3.10 8.41 21.07
N VAL A 287 2.68 7.72 22.13
CA VAL A 287 3.05 6.32 22.37
C VAL A 287 2.57 5.43 21.21
N CYS A 288 1.34 5.65 20.74
CA CYS A 288 0.77 4.93 19.60
C CYS A 288 1.51 5.22 18.30
N GLU A 289 1.83 6.47 17.99
CA GLU A 289 2.59 6.83 16.79
C GLU A 289 4.00 6.20 16.78
N CYS A 290 4.70 6.24 17.92
CA CYS A 290 5.99 5.57 18.10
C CYS A 290 5.88 4.05 17.95
N GLY A 291 4.80 3.46 18.47
CA GLY A 291 4.50 2.04 18.33
C GLY A 291 4.26 1.65 16.87
N ASN A 292 3.40 2.38 16.17
CA ASN A 292 3.11 2.14 14.75
C ASN A 292 4.39 2.22 13.90
N PHE A 293 5.21 3.27 14.09
CA PHE A 293 6.49 3.42 13.41
C PHE A 293 7.45 2.26 13.71
N SER A 294 7.55 1.86 14.98
CA SER A 294 8.40 0.74 15.41
C SER A 294 8.02 -0.57 14.71
N ILE A 295 6.72 -0.80 14.51
CA ILE A 295 6.22 -1.99 13.80
C ILE A 295 6.55 -1.90 12.31
N HIS A 296 6.36 -0.76 11.66
CA HIS A 296 6.74 -0.58 10.25
C HIS A 296 8.24 -0.82 10.02
N LEU A 297 9.09 -0.34 10.93
CA LEU A 297 10.53 -0.61 10.87
C LEU A 297 10.84 -2.10 11.07
N ALA A 298 10.17 -2.78 12.00
CA ALA A 298 10.35 -4.21 12.22
C ALA A 298 9.94 -5.03 10.98
N LEU A 299 8.81 -4.70 10.36
CA LEU A 299 8.33 -5.34 9.13
C LEU A 299 9.28 -5.11 7.95
N ASN A 300 9.82 -3.90 7.80
CA ASN A 300 10.81 -3.61 6.75
C ASN A 300 12.06 -4.50 6.85
N ARG A 301 12.57 -4.75 8.06
CA ARG A 301 13.75 -5.60 8.28
C ARG A 301 13.53 -7.05 7.83
N LEU A 302 12.31 -7.57 7.98
CA LEU A 302 11.97 -8.93 7.53
C LEU A 302 12.01 -9.04 6.00
N SER A 303 11.63 -7.98 5.29
CA SER A 303 11.66 -7.93 3.82
C SER A 303 13.07 -7.81 3.21
N CYS A 304 14.12 -7.65 4.02
CA CYS A 304 15.49 -7.46 3.53
C CYS A 304 16.28 -8.76 3.29
N ASN A 305 15.77 -9.92 3.69
CA ASN A 305 16.52 -11.19 3.66
C ASN A 305 16.61 -11.86 2.26
N GLY A 306 16.58 -11.06 1.19
CA GLY A 306 16.95 -11.42 -0.19
C GLY A 306 16.05 -12.41 -0.93
N SER A 307 15.26 -13.20 -0.20
CA SER A 307 14.25 -14.08 -0.75
C SER A 307 12.88 -13.50 -0.37
N ARG A 308 11.87 -13.73 -1.22
CA ARG A 308 10.49 -13.29 -0.97
C ARG A 308 9.62 -14.30 -0.18
N PRO A 309 10.11 -15.23 0.66
CA PRO A 309 9.17 -15.95 1.51
C PRO A 309 8.68 -14.93 2.54
N MET A 310 7.37 -14.73 2.55
CA MET A 310 6.66 -14.12 3.65
C MET A 310 7.23 -14.74 4.96
N GLN A 311 7.57 -13.91 5.94
CA GLN A 311 8.09 -14.37 7.24
C GLN A 311 7.10 -13.96 8.32
N ILE A 312 6.85 -14.84 9.29
CA ILE A 312 6.00 -14.50 10.43
C ILE A 312 6.74 -13.48 11.30
N PRO A 313 6.16 -12.29 11.56
CA PRO A 313 6.77 -11.32 12.45
C PRO A 313 6.65 -11.80 13.90
N TYR A 314 7.75 -11.66 14.65
CA TYR A 314 7.81 -11.97 16.08
C TYR A 314 8.28 -10.77 16.90
N PRO A 315 7.91 -10.73 18.19
CA PRO A 315 8.43 -9.75 19.14
C PRO A 315 9.95 -9.69 19.18
N SER A 316 10.47 -8.48 19.35
CA SER A 316 11.89 -8.19 19.49
C SER A 316 12.19 -7.60 20.88
N LYS A 317 13.45 -7.18 21.10
CA LYS A 317 13.84 -6.44 22.31
C LYS A 317 13.12 -5.10 22.46
N ASN A 318 12.57 -4.54 21.37
CA ASN A 318 11.77 -3.31 21.42
C ASN A 318 10.37 -3.62 21.99
N PRO A 319 9.95 -3.02 23.13
CA PRO A 319 8.66 -3.30 23.76
C PRO A 319 7.46 -3.00 22.86
N PHE A 320 7.57 -2.06 21.91
CA PHE A 320 6.51 -1.78 20.94
C PHE A 320 6.19 -2.97 20.03
N THR A 321 7.15 -3.89 19.86
CA THR A 321 6.95 -5.10 19.04
C THR A 321 6.32 -6.26 19.81
N TRP A 322 6.15 -6.15 21.15
CA TRP A 322 5.57 -7.22 21.95
C TRP A 322 4.10 -7.48 21.65
N LEU A 323 3.41 -6.51 21.02
CA LEU A 323 2.06 -6.75 20.53
C LEU A 323 1.98 -7.91 19.51
N PHE A 324 3.08 -8.25 18.83
CA PHE A 324 3.13 -9.46 18.00
C PHE A 324 2.92 -10.77 18.80
N PHE A 325 2.97 -10.78 20.13
CA PHE A 325 2.51 -11.95 20.90
C PHE A 325 1.00 -12.18 20.73
N PHE A 326 0.22 -11.11 20.57
CA PHE A 326 -1.23 -11.16 20.67
C PHE A 326 -1.95 -10.87 19.36
N VAL A 327 -1.37 -10.05 18.48
CA VAL A 327 -2.03 -9.58 17.25
C VAL A 327 -1.11 -9.73 16.04
N SER A 328 -1.75 -9.94 14.88
CA SER A 328 -1.09 -10.13 13.59
C SER A 328 -0.62 -8.82 12.97
N CYS A 329 -1.41 -7.77 13.16
CA CYS A 329 -1.17 -6.45 12.61
C CYS A 329 -1.08 -5.38 13.71
N PRO A 330 -0.04 -5.39 14.58
CA PRO A 330 0.15 -4.38 15.62
C PRO A 330 0.16 -2.94 15.12
N ASN A 331 0.61 -2.71 13.88
CA ASN A 331 0.62 -1.37 13.28
C ASN A 331 -0.81 -0.80 13.22
N TYR A 332 -1.79 -1.60 12.81
CA TYR A 332 -3.19 -1.17 12.79
C TYR A 332 -3.76 -0.98 14.20
N THR A 333 -3.32 -1.79 15.18
CA THR A 333 -3.70 -1.60 16.59
C THR A 333 -3.21 -0.25 17.12
N TYR A 334 -1.95 0.10 16.84
CA TYR A 334 -1.39 1.38 17.24
C TYR A 334 -2.04 2.55 16.50
N GLU A 335 -2.29 2.42 15.19
CA GLU A 335 -2.98 3.45 14.40
C GLU A 335 -4.39 3.70 14.92
N LEU A 336 -5.14 2.65 15.25
CA LEU A 336 -6.43 2.76 15.93
C LEU A 336 -6.30 3.50 17.27
N GLY A 337 -5.29 3.17 18.07
CA GLY A 337 -5.00 3.85 19.33
C GLY A 337 -4.73 5.35 19.16
N SER A 338 -4.02 5.75 18.10
CA SER A 338 -3.82 7.16 17.74
C SER A 338 -5.16 7.86 17.46
N TRP A 339 -6.03 7.26 16.65
CA TRP A 339 -7.33 7.86 16.31
C TRP A 339 -8.31 7.92 17.50
N ILE A 340 -8.33 6.89 18.35
CA ILE A 340 -9.06 6.91 19.62
C ILE A 340 -8.52 8.04 20.52
N SER A 341 -7.20 8.17 20.63
CA SER A 341 -6.58 9.23 21.43
C SER A 341 -6.93 10.62 20.90
N LEU A 342 -6.93 10.81 19.58
CA LEU A 342 -7.34 12.09 18.97
C LEU A 342 -8.83 12.37 19.22
N THR A 343 -9.69 11.35 19.14
CA THR A 343 -11.12 11.46 19.47
C THR A 343 -11.35 11.87 20.92
N VAL A 344 -10.66 11.21 21.85
CA VAL A 344 -10.74 11.56 23.28
C VAL A 344 -10.14 12.94 23.51
N MET A 345 -9.04 13.32 22.86
CA MET A 345 -8.43 14.63 23.03
C MET A 345 -9.39 15.77 22.65
N THR A 346 -10.12 15.63 21.53
CA THR A 346 -10.93 16.71 20.97
C THR A 346 -12.40 16.70 21.41
N GLN A 347 -12.98 15.54 21.76
CA GLN A 347 -14.38 15.40 22.21
C GLN A 347 -15.36 16.29 21.43
N CYS A 348 -15.39 16.18 20.10
CA CYS A 348 -16.29 16.97 19.25
C CYS A 348 -17.74 16.48 19.34
N VAL A 349 -18.41 16.59 20.49
CA VAL A 349 -19.84 16.29 20.62
C VAL A 349 -20.62 17.50 20.07
N PRO A 350 -21.59 17.31 19.15
CA PRO A 350 -22.51 18.38 18.79
C PRO A 350 -23.22 18.86 20.06
N GLY A 351 -23.01 20.12 20.46
CA GLY A 351 -23.52 20.65 21.71
C GLY A 351 -25.05 20.55 21.77
N SER A 352 -25.57 19.90 22.81
CA SER A 352 -27.00 19.85 23.17
C SER A 352 -27.61 21.24 23.42
N HIS A 353 -26.79 22.27 23.59
CA HIS A 353 -27.22 23.65 23.83
C HIS A 353 -27.55 24.45 22.55
N THR A 354 -27.10 24.01 21.37
CA THR A 354 -27.38 24.72 20.11
C THR A 354 -28.74 24.33 19.50
N LEU A 355 -29.27 23.17 19.89
CA LEU A 355 -30.58 22.69 19.45
C LEU A 355 -31.74 23.19 20.31
N SER A 356 -31.53 23.61 21.56
CA SER A 356 -32.60 24.20 22.38
C SER A 356 -32.95 25.62 21.93
N HIS A 357 -31.94 26.46 21.64
CA HIS A 357 -32.17 27.87 21.27
C HIS A 357 -32.70 28.06 19.83
N THR A 358 -32.34 27.18 18.90
CA THR A 358 -32.85 27.24 17.51
C THR A 358 -34.29 26.71 17.40
N PHE A 359 -34.70 25.82 18.30
CA PHE A 359 -36.05 25.24 18.31
C PHE A 359 -37.07 26.12 19.07
N SER A 360 -36.66 26.84 20.12
CA SER A 360 -37.55 27.74 20.85
C SER A 360 -38.07 28.93 20.03
N HIS A 361 -37.29 29.41 19.05
CA HIS A 361 -37.70 30.57 18.24
C HIS A 361 -38.54 30.21 17.00
N THR A 362 -38.69 28.92 16.70
CA THR A 362 -39.40 28.43 15.50
C THR A 362 -40.70 27.68 15.85
N PHE A 363 -40.92 27.29 17.12
CA PHE A 363 -42.03 26.43 17.54
C PHE A 363 -42.97 27.03 18.60
N SER A 364 -43.23 28.34 18.57
CA SER A 364 -44.35 28.92 19.35
C SER A 364 -45.74 28.67 18.70
N HIS A 365 -45.81 28.04 17.53
CA HIS A 365 -47.08 27.92 16.77
C HIS A 365 -47.55 26.51 16.39
N MET A 366 -46.96 25.42 16.87
CA MET A 366 -47.47 24.09 16.53
C MET A 366 -47.37 23.09 17.68
N ARG A 367 -48.47 22.96 18.44
CA ARG A 367 -48.77 21.73 19.18
C ARG A 367 -49.04 20.64 18.15
N ILE A 368 -48.32 19.52 18.20
CA ILE A 368 -48.81 18.14 17.95
C ILE A 368 -47.67 17.16 18.29
N SER A 369 -48.02 16.12 19.05
CA SER A 369 -47.19 14.98 19.43
C SER A 369 -46.86 14.05 18.25
N ALA A 370 -45.63 13.53 18.19
CA ALA A 370 -45.27 12.21 17.62
C ALA A 370 -43.81 11.90 18.05
N VAL A 371 -43.53 10.97 18.97
CA VAL A 371 -43.46 9.50 18.78
C VAL A 371 -42.40 9.07 17.75
N ASN A 372 -41.34 8.43 18.27
CA ASN A 372 -40.40 7.50 17.64
C ASN A 372 -39.72 7.91 16.33
N ASN A 373 -38.48 8.43 16.43
CA ASN A 373 -37.56 8.53 15.30
C ASN A 373 -36.17 7.97 15.70
N PRO A 374 -35.68 6.88 15.07
CA PRO A 374 -34.37 6.29 15.39
C PRO A 374 -33.17 7.15 14.94
N VAL A 375 -33.42 8.23 14.19
CA VAL A 375 -32.38 9.20 13.78
C VAL A 375 -31.88 10.05 14.97
N PHE A 376 -32.63 10.11 16.07
CA PHE A 376 -32.31 10.96 17.23
C PHE A 376 -31.23 10.37 18.16
N SER A 377 -30.86 9.10 18.00
CA SER A 377 -29.87 8.41 18.86
C SER A 377 -28.42 8.60 18.37
N LEU A 378 -28.20 9.08 17.14
CA LEU A 378 -26.86 9.34 16.59
C LEU A 378 -26.23 10.66 17.06
N SER A 379 -26.97 11.45 17.83
CA SER A 379 -26.58 12.78 18.33
C SER A 379 -25.47 12.75 19.39
N PHE A 380 -25.06 11.56 19.86
CA PHE A 380 -24.10 11.37 20.95
C PHE A 380 -22.71 10.91 20.51
N LEU A 381 -22.50 10.57 19.24
CA LEU A 381 -21.16 10.26 18.74
C LEU A 381 -20.49 11.52 18.21
N SER A 382 -19.34 11.87 18.79
CA SER A 382 -18.52 12.93 18.24
C SER A 382 -18.18 12.66 16.77
N SER A 383 -18.12 13.69 15.92
CA SER A 383 -17.80 13.53 14.49
C SER A 383 -16.48 12.79 14.26
N VAL A 384 -15.52 12.99 15.16
CA VAL A 384 -14.21 12.30 15.20
C VAL A 384 -14.34 10.83 15.62
N ALA A 385 -15.30 10.49 16.50
CA ALA A 385 -15.59 9.09 16.86
C ALA A 385 -16.19 8.31 15.69
N VAL A 386 -17.03 8.94 14.87
CA VAL A 386 -17.57 8.31 13.65
C VAL A 386 -16.44 7.97 12.68
N PHE A 387 -15.54 8.92 12.43
CA PHE A 387 -14.33 8.67 11.63
C PHE A 387 -13.50 7.50 12.20
N THR A 388 -13.24 7.52 13.51
CA THR A 388 -12.46 6.47 14.18
C THR A 388 -13.11 5.09 14.05
N LEU A 389 -14.44 5.01 14.15
CA LEU A 389 -15.19 3.78 13.95
C LEU A 389 -15.09 3.27 12.50
N ILE A 390 -15.24 4.16 11.52
CA ILE A 390 -15.11 3.79 10.10
C ILE A 390 -13.69 3.31 9.80
N ALA A 391 -12.68 4.05 10.26
CA ALA A 391 -11.28 3.67 10.14
C ALA A 391 -10.99 2.31 10.81
N PHE A 392 -11.58 2.07 11.99
CA PHE A 392 -11.47 0.79 12.68
C PHE A 392 -12.03 -0.37 11.88
N VAL A 393 -13.24 -0.23 11.33
CA VAL A 393 -13.87 -1.26 10.49
C VAL A 393 -12.99 -1.56 9.28
N GLN A 394 -12.51 -0.51 8.59
CA GLN A 394 -11.65 -0.67 7.42
C GLN A 394 -10.35 -1.40 7.74
N MET A 395 -9.64 -0.97 8.78
CA MET A 395 -8.39 -1.61 9.22
C MET A 395 -8.61 -3.04 9.70
N THR A 396 -9.76 -3.33 10.30
CA THR A 396 -10.12 -4.70 10.74
C THR A 396 -10.30 -5.62 9.54
N ILE A 397 -10.99 -5.17 8.49
CA ILE A 397 -11.15 -5.96 7.24
C ILE A 397 -9.76 -6.30 6.67
N TRP A 398 -8.87 -5.32 6.60
CA TRP A 398 -7.50 -5.51 6.11
C TRP A 398 -6.68 -6.46 6.99
N ALA A 399 -6.76 -6.28 8.32
CA ALA A 399 -6.05 -7.10 9.29
C ALA A 399 -6.50 -8.56 9.21
N ARG A 400 -7.81 -8.81 9.07
CA ARG A 400 -8.38 -10.16 8.94
C ARG A 400 -7.93 -10.84 7.66
N GLY A 401 -7.86 -10.10 6.55
CA GLY A 401 -7.29 -10.60 5.30
C GLY A 401 -5.86 -11.10 5.49
N LYS A 402 -4.99 -10.25 6.06
CA LYS A 402 -3.59 -10.62 6.35
C LYS A 402 -3.46 -11.78 7.32
N HIS A 403 -4.25 -11.79 8.39
CA HIS A 403 -4.24 -12.86 9.38
C HIS A 403 -4.62 -14.21 8.77
N LYS A 404 -5.65 -14.23 7.91
CA LYS A 404 -6.05 -15.43 7.16
C LYS A 404 -4.93 -15.93 6.25
N THR A 405 -4.26 -15.03 5.52
CA THR A 405 -3.11 -15.40 4.70
C THR A 405 -2.00 -16.05 5.54
N TYR A 406 -1.68 -15.49 6.70
CA TYR A 406 -0.67 -16.09 7.58
C TYR A 406 -1.05 -17.49 8.07
N ILE A 407 -2.30 -17.72 8.47
CA ILE A 407 -2.77 -19.07 8.88
C ILE A 407 -2.66 -20.07 7.72
N GLN A 408 -2.94 -19.64 6.50
CA GLN A 408 -2.90 -20.51 5.32
C GLN A 408 -1.48 -20.82 4.87
N GLU A 409 -0.57 -19.85 4.93
CA GLU A 409 0.80 -19.99 4.43
C GLU A 409 1.74 -20.64 5.46
N PHE A 410 1.52 -20.43 6.76
CA PHE A 410 2.42 -20.90 7.81
C PHE A 410 1.75 -21.93 8.71
N ARG A 411 2.23 -23.18 8.63
CA ARG A 411 1.79 -24.26 9.52
C ARG A 411 2.10 -24.00 10.99
N GLU A 412 3.17 -23.25 11.28
CA GLU A 412 3.61 -22.93 12.65
C GLU A 412 3.12 -21.56 13.13
N TYR A 413 2.06 -21.02 12.50
CA TYR A 413 1.50 -19.73 12.91
C TYR A 413 0.89 -19.80 14.32
N PRO A 414 1.19 -18.85 15.24
CA PRO A 414 0.65 -18.90 16.60
C PRO A 414 -0.89 -18.81 16.65
N GLU A 415 -1.54 -19.84 17.18
CA GLU A 415 -3.01 -19.97 17.21
C GLU A 415 -3.72 -18.91 18.06
N LEU A 416 -3.05 -18.38 19.09
CA LEU A 416 -3.62 -17.38 20.00
C LEU A 416 -3.59 -15.94 19.45
N ARG A 417 -3.02 -15.73 18.26
CA ARG A 417 -2.99 -14.39 17.65
C ARG A 417 -4.37 -14.03 17.10
N SER A 418 -4.75 -12.80 17.36
CA SER A 418 -5.91 -12.11 16.78
C SER A 418 -5.48 -11.23 15.60
N ALA A 419 -6.42 -10.69 14.84
CA ALA A 419 -6.11 -9.84 13.68
C ALA A 419 -5.56 -8.46 14.12
N ILE A 420 -6.29 -7.78 15.02
CA ILE A 420 -6.04 -6.37 15.39
C ILE A 420 -6.21 -6.06 16.88
N ILE A 421 -7.23 -6.58 17.57
CA ILE A 421 -7.45 -6.36 19.01
C ILE A 421 -7.19 -7.67 19.74
N PRO A 422 -6.30 -7.69 20.76
CA PRO A 422 -6.04 -8.88 21.55
C PRO A 422 -7.34 -9.53 22.03
N LEU A 423 -7.50 -10.83 21.79
CA LEU A 423 -8.56 -11.68 22.36
C LEU A 423 -10.00 -11.43 21.89
N PHE A 424 -10.27 -10.47 20.99
CA PHE A 424 -11.64 -10.15 20.55
C PHE A 424 -11.91 -10.33 19.05
N LEU A 425 -10.88 -10.38 18.18
CA LEU A 425 -11.07 -10.34 16.72
C LEU A 425 -10.17 -11.25 15.88
#